data_AF-J6ID34-F1
#
_entry.id   AF-J6ID34-F1
#
_cell.length_a   1.000
_cell.length_b   1.000
_cell.length_c   1.000
_cell.angle_alpha   90.00
_cell.angle_beta   90.00
_cell.angle_gamma   90.00
#
_symmetry.space_group_name_H-M   'P 1'
#
loop_
_entity.id
_entity.type
_entity.pdbx_description
1 polymer ?
#
loop_
_entity_poly.entity_id
_entity_poly.type
_entity_poly.pdbx_seq_one_letter_code
_entity_poly.pdbx_strand_id
1 'polypeptide(L)'
;MSLHSNSISSKYIVSICNSDFVSRYTESFVNSTVIFQINDARQIPIIIPASETLETFEKLFNSAIEIKKATSLETISLNEAERKLSEIQEKLDTIVNELYGI
;
A
#
# COMPACT_ATOMS: atom_id res chain seq x y z
N MET A 1 10.69 -17.09 20.84
CA MET A 1 9.40 -16.39 20.91
C MET A 1 8.80 -16.44 19.51
N SER A 2 7.90 -17.38 19.25
CA SER A 2 7.30 -17.58 17.93
C SER A 2 6.33 -16.44 17.64
N LEU A 3 6.46 -15.79 16.49
CA LEU A 3 5.61 -14.68 16.00
C LEU A 3 4.19 -15.16 15.62
N HIS A 4 3.55 -15.97 16.46
CA HIS A 4 2.14 -16.28 16.36
C HIS A 4 1.33 -15.22 17.13
N SER A 5 1.03 -14.09 16.49
CA SER A 5 -0.13 -13.26 16.86
C SER A 5 -0.54 -12.29 15.73
N ASN A 6 -1.28 -12.81 14.75
CA ASN A 6 -2.57 -12.26 14.30
C ASN A 6 -2.82 -10.76 14.04
N SER A 7 -1.84 -9.86 13.96
CA SER A 7 -2.16 -8.42 14.12
C SER A 7 -1.92 -7.54 12.89
N ILE A 8 -1.25 -8.06 11.84
CA ILE A 8 -0.98 -7.28 10.62
C ILE A 8 -1.25 -8.15 9.41
N SER A 9 -2.25 -7.74 8.61
CA SER A 9 -2.60 -8.39 7.36
C SER A 9 -1.52 -8.18 6.31
N SER A 10 -1.18 -9.19 5.52
CA SER A 10 -0.26 -9.03 4.39
C SER A 10 -0.76 -7.94 3.42
N LYS A 11 -2.08 -7.74 3.34
CA LYS A 11 -2.72 -6.67 2.56
C LYS A 11 -2.29 -5.28 3.02
N TYR A 12 -2.15 -5.09 4.34
CA TYR A 12 -1.70 -3.84 4.92
C TYR A 12 -0.26 -3.54 4.51
N ILE A 13 0.65 -4.50 4.67
CA ILE A 13 2.06 -4.34 4.28
C ILE A 13 2.17 -3.99 2.79
N VAL A 14 1.43 -4.69 1.93
CA VAL A 14 1.41 -4.40 0.49
C VAL A 14 0.87 -2.99 0.22
N SER A 15 -0.17 -2.55 0.94
CA SER A 15 -0.75 -1.21 0.79
C SER A 15 0.25 -0.12 1.18
N ILE A 16 0.93 -0.27 2.32
CA ILE A 16 1.97 0.67 2.76
C ILE A 16 3.12 0.73 1.76
N CYS A 17 3.62 -0.41 1.28
CA CYS A 17 4.70 -0.43 0.30
C CYS A 17 4.33 0.20 -1.05
N ASN A 18 3.05 0.22 -1.41
CA ASN A 18 2.56 0.87 -2.64
C ASN A 18 2.19 2.35 -2.45
N SER A 19 2.38 2.92 -1.26
CA SER A 19 2.16 4.34 -1.04
C SER A 19 3.27 5.19 -1.66
N ASP A 20 2.90 6.40 -2.10
CA ASP A 20 3.82 7.40 -2.61
C ASP A 20 4.85 7.79 -1.54
N PHE A 21 4.43 7.81 -0.27
CA PHE A 21 5.30 8.12 0.85
C PHE A 21 6.46 7.13 0.96
N VAL A 22 6.17 5.83 0.95
CA VAL A 22 7.22 4.80 1.06
C VAL A 22 8.11 4.81 -0.18
N SER A 23 7.55 5.00 -1.37
CA SER A 23 8.33 5.15 -2.59
C SER A 23 9.34 6.30 -2.47
N ARG A 24 8.89 7.51 -2.13
CA ARG A 24 9.75 8.70 -1.96
C ARG A 24 10.75 8.52 -0.83
N TYR A 25 10.35 7.88 0.27
CA TYR A 25 11.24 7.59 1.39
C TYR A 25 12.38 6.65 0.95
N THR A 26 12.04 5.56 0.24
CA THR A 26 13.05 4.61 -0.24
C THR A 26 14.03 5.25 -1.22
N GLU A 27 13.53 6.06 -2.16
CA GLU A 27 14.36 6.78 -3.13
C GLU A 27 15.29 7.80 -2.47
N SER A 28 14.80 8.49 -1.42
CA SER A 28 15.55 9.58 -0.78
C SER A 28 16.52 9.10 0.31
N PHE A 29 16.17 8.05 1.05
CA PHE A 29 16.88 7.67 2.29
C PHE A 29 17.45 6.26 2.31
N VAL A 30 16.95 5.33 1.49
CA VAL A 30 17.36 3.93 1.55
C VAL A 30 18.29 3.60 0.38
N ASN A 31 17.85 3.81 -0.85
CA ASN A 31 18.58 3.42 -2.03
C ASN A 31 18.17 4.29 -3.23
N SER A 32 19.14 4.95 -3.86
CA SER A 32 18.93 5.77 -5.06
C SER A 32 18.99 4.95 -6.36
N THR A 33 19.09 3.62 -6.28
CA THR A 33 19.14 2.71 -7.43
C THR A 33 17.84 1.92 -7.55
N VAL A 34 17.49 1.54 -8.79
CA VAL A 34 16.21 0.88 -9.14
C VAL A 34 15.99 -0.49 -8.46
N ILE A 35 17.02 -1.08 -7.85
CA ILE A 35 16.98 -2.44 -7.31
C ILE A 35 16.61 -2.42 -5.83
N PHE A 36 15.37 -2.80 -5.52
CA PHE A 36 14.89 -2.96 -4.14
C PHE A 36 15.24 -4.35 -3.59
N GLN A 37 16.13 -4.40 -2.60
CA GLN A 37 16.58 -5.65 -1.96
C GLN A 37 15.96 -5.84 -0.57
N ILE A 38 16.09 -7.04 -0.01
CA ILE A 38 15.57 -7.33 1.34
C ILE A 38 16.20 -6.48 2.44
N ASN A 39 17.44 -6.01 2.24
CA ASN A 39 18.10 -5.09 3.15
C ASN A 39 17.48 -3.69 3.12
N ASP A 40 16.91 -3.28 1.99
CA ASP A 40 16.21 -2.00 1.83
C ASP A 40 14.83 -2.06 2.50
N ALA A 41 14.12 -3.18 2.30
CA ALA A 41 12.82 -3.42 2.93
C ALA A 41 12.87 -3.36 4.47
N ARG A 42 13.99 -3.75 5.07
CA ARG A 42 14.21 -3.69 6.53
C ARG A 42 14.38 -2.27 7.07
N GLN A 43 14.67 -1.30 6.21
CA GLN A 43 14.89 0.10 6.58
C GLN A 43 13.61 0.94 6.49
N ILE A 44 12.53 0.38 5.96
CA ILE A 44 11.23 1.07 5.88
C ILE A 44 10.60 1.09 7.28
N PRO A 45 10.30 2.28 7.83
CA PRO A 45 9.57 2.37 9.09
C PRO A 45 8.12 1.95 8.85
N ILE A 46 7.67 0.83 9.44
CA ILE A 46 6.26 0.39 9.37
C ILE A 46 5.60 0.69 10.71
N ILE A 47 4.65 1.63 10.72
CA ILE A 47 3.81 1.94 11.89
C ILE A 47 2.70 0.90 11.97
N ILE A 48 2.33 0.49 13.19
CA ILE A 48 1.21 -0.43 13.43
C ILE A 48 0.01 0.42 13.86
N PRO A 49 -1.00 0.63 13.00
CA PRO A 49 -2.14 1.48 13.31
C PRO A 49 -3.20 0.75 14.15
N ALA A 50 -4.26 1.46 14.53
CA ALA A 50 -5.44 0.88 15.16
C ALA A 50 -6.18 -0.07 14.21
N SER A 51 -6.97 -0.99 14.78
CA SER A 51 -7.74 -2.00 14.03
C SER A 51 -8.69 -1.37 12.99
N GLU A 52 -9.28 -0.22 13.29
CA GLU A 52 -10.18 0.50 12.38
C GLU A 52 -9.47 0.98 11.11
N THR A 53 -8.24 1.49 11.26
CA THR A 53 -7.41 1.90 10.13
C THR A 53 -6.96 0.68 9.33
N LEU A 54 -6.60 -0.43 9.98
CA LEU A 54 -6.26 -1.69 9.31
C LEU A 54 -7.41 -2.19 8.42
N GLU A 55 -8.65 -2.17 8.93
CA GLU A 55 -9.83 -2.54 8.12
C GLU A 55 -10.00 -1.62 6.91
N THR A 56 -9.70 -0.33 7.06
CA THR A 56 -9.77 0.64 5.95
C THR A 56 -8.75 0.31 4.87
N PHE A 57 -7.51 -0.01 5.25
CA PHE A 57 -6.49 -0.49 4.31
C PHE A 57 -6.90 -1.77 3.61
N GLU A 58 -7.50 -2.73 4.33
CA GLU A 58 -8.00 -3.96 3.70
C GLU A 58 -9.11 -3.70 2.68
N LYS A 59 -10.04 -2.79 2.99
CA LYS A 59 -11.12 -2.40 2.06
C LYS A 59 -10.56 -1.76 0.79
N LEU A 60 -9.59 -0.86 0.92
CA LEU A 60 -8.91 -0.25 -0.23
C LEU A 60 -8.18 -1.28 -1.07
N PHE A 61 -7.44 -2.18 -0.43
CA PHE A 61 -6.73 -3.26 -1.11
C PHE A 61 -7.68 -4.19 -1.88
N ASN A 62 -8.76 -4.65 -1.23
CA ASN A 62 -9.73 -5.52 -1.89
C ASN A 62 -10.39 -4.79 -3.09
N SER A 63 -10.72 -3.50 -2.94
CA SER A 63 -11.29 -2.69 -4.02
C SER A 63 -10.33 -2.57 -5.21
N ALA A 64 -9.05 -2.33 -4.96
CA ALA A 64 -8.03 -2.28 -6.01
C ALA A 64 -7.86 -3.63 -6.72
N ILE A 65 -7.91 -4.74 -5.98
CA ILE A 65 -7.84 -6.09 -6.54
C ILE A 65 -9.07 -6.38 -7.40
N GLU A 66 -10.27 -6.00 -6.98
CA GLU A 66 -11.49 -6.17 -7.77
C GLU A 66 -11.44 -5.38 -9.09
N ILE A 67 -10.96 -4.13 -9.05
CA ILE A 67 -10.77 -3.33 -10.26
C ILE A 67 -9.76 -4.00 -11.19
N LYS A 68 -8.58 -4.42 -10.69
CA LYS A 68 -7.59 -5.12 -11.52
C LYS A 68 -8.13 -6.42 -12.12
N LYS A 69 -8.95 -7.17 -11.38
CA LYS A 69 -9.62 -8.37 -11.89
C LYS A 69 -10.62 -8.04 -13.00
N ALA A 70 -11.44 -7.00 -12.81
CA ALA A 70 -12.40 -6.54 -13.81
C ALA A 70 -11.71 -6.03 -15.08
N THR A 71 -10.58 -5.33 -14.96
CA THR A 71 -9.75 -4.93 -16.10
C THR A 71 -9.19 -6.16 -16.83
N SER A 72 -8.68 -7.14 -16.09
CA SER A 72 -8.14 -8.38 -16.68
C SER A 72 -9.19 -9.24 -17.38
N LEU A 73 -10.46 -9.10 -16.99
CA LEU A 73 -11.60 -9.76 -17.61
C LEU A 73 -12.26 -8.90 -18.71
N GLU A 74 -11.62 -7.79 -19.11
CA GLU A 74 -12.12 -6.80 -20.08
C GLU A 74 -13.54 -6.28 -19.77
N THR A 75 -13.95 -6.36 -18.50
CA THR A 75 -15.32 -6.00 -18.06
C THR A 75 -15.47 -4.50 -17.88
N ILE A 76 -14.36 -3.78 -17.74
CA ILE A 76 -14.28 -2.32 -17.64
C ILE A 76 -13.19 -1.80 -18.59
N SER A 77 -13.38 -0.59 -19.10
CA SER A 77 -12.37 0.09 -19.93
C SER A 77 -11.10 0.34 -19.13
N LEU A 78 -9.93 0.24 -19.77
CA LEU A 78 -8.63 0.60 -19.18
C LEU A 78 -8.66 2.01 -18.57
N ASN A 79 -9.21 2.99 -19.29
CA ASN A 79 -9.30 4.37 -18.81
C ASN A 79 -10.17 4.50 -17.54
N GLU A 80 -11.25 3.71 -17.46
CA GLU A 80 -12.13 3.73 -16.28
C GLU A 80 -11.46 3.05 -15.08
N ALA A 81 -10.73 1.95 -15.33
CA ALA A 81 -9.95 1.26 -14.31
C ALA A 81 -8.85 2.16 -13.74
N GLU A 82 -8.08 2.84 -14.60
CA GLU A 82 -7.03 3.77 -14.20
C GLU A 82 -7.58 4.91 -13.34
N ARG A 83 -8.72 5.50 -13.72
CA ARG A 83 -9.35 6.56 -12.92
C ARG A 83 -9.72 6.06 -11.51
N LYS A 84 -10.36 4.88 -11.41
CA LYS A 84 -10.74 4.30 -10.11
C LYS A 84 -9.52 3.92 -9.28
N LEU A 85 -8.46 3.40 -9.90
CA LEU A 85 -7.21 3.10 -9.21
C LEU A 85 -6.52 4.37 -8.72
N SER A 86 -6.54 5.45 -9.50
CA SER A 86 -6.00 6.75 -9.09
C SER A 86 -6.72 7.30 -7.85
N GLU A 87 -8.06 7.22 -7.81
CA GLU A 87 -8.84 7.62 -6.64
C GLU A 87 -8.52 6.77 -5.39
N ILE A 88 -8.22 5.48 -5.57
CA ILE A 88 -7.79 4.61 -4.47
C ILE A 88 -6.38 5.00 -4.00
N GLN A 89 -5.48 5.30 -4.93
CA GLN A 89 -4.12 5.72 -4.63
C GLN A 89 -4.11 7.01 -3.81
N GLU A 90 -4.84 8.05 -4.23
CA GLU A 90 -4.95 9.31 -3.49
C GLU A 90 -5.47 9.12 -2.06
N LYS A 91 -6.48 8.25 -1.88
CA LYS A 91 -7.01 7.91 -0.56
C LYS A 91 -5.99 7.18 0.30
N LEU A 92 -5.28 6.22 -0.30
CA LEU A 92 -4.23 5.46 0.37
C LEU A 92 -3.11 6.39 0.82
N ASP A 93 -2.66 7.29 -0.04
CA ASP A 93 -1.61 8.25 0.28
C ASP A 93 -2.04 9.22 1.38
N THR A 94 -3.30 9.67 1.38
CA THR A 94 -3.84 10.52 2.45
C THR A 94 -3.80 9.81 3.81
N ILE A 95 -4.29 8.57 3.88
CA ILE A 95 -4.30 7.78 5.13
C ILE A 95 -2.87 7.48 5.59
N VAL A 96 -1.95 7.23 4.65
CA VAL A 96 -0.55 7.00 4.97
C VAL A 96 0.08 8.28 5.51
N ASN A 97 -0.13 9.44 4.89
CA ASN A 97 0.40 10.70 5.41
C ASN A 97 -0.13 11.01 6.82
N GLU A 98 -1.41 10.79 7.07
CA GLU A 98 -1.99 10.89 8.42
C GLU A 98 -1.33 9.92 9.41
N LEU A 99 -1.04 8.69 8.98
CA LEU A 99 -0.39 7.68 9.81
C LEU A 99 1.04 8.05 10.20
N TYR A 100 1.79 8.66 9.28
CA TYR A 100 3.17 9.11 9.53
C TYR A 100 3.26 10.54 10.07
N GLY A 101 2.13 11.26 10.16
CA GLY A 101 2.04 12.62 10.70
C GLY A 101 2.68 13.69 9.82
N ILE A 102 2.57 13.55 8.50
CA ILE A 102 3.22 14.39 7.47
C ILE A 102 2.22 15.33 6.83
#